data_AF-A0AAE0MYU4-F1
#
_entry.id   AF-A0AAE0MYU4-F1
#
_cell.length_a   1.000
_cell.length_b   1.000
_cell.length_c   1.000
_cell.angle_alpha   90.00
_cell.angle_beta   90.00
_cell.angle_gamma   90.00
#
_symmetry.space_group_name_H-M   'P 1'
#
loop_
_entity.id
_entity.type
_entity.pdbx_description
1 polymer ?
#
loop_
_entity_poly.entity_id
_entity_poly.type
_entity_poly.pdbx_seq_one_letter_code
_entity_poly.pdbx_strand_id
1 'polypeptide(L)'
;MLVWNQTRELVLAPGPKTIDSITNSLLELGLVLSQNNHGAAQSIKDLVFSILGWQTMLFKPDFVSADAQVPGCFNILDEMDGYHGETRACLTQPGAYASKKSLPEFLLGFGMMLPPPNYSAFANDDDQQKSFVECKTISPKEINAHVLKNICGLSFRRVDSLSCHLEMDKRSKTVFLYRYPSFCVYHLRHQQAPREKGESKLESNTSSSRKCVLHCCAFETRSSVPWADQEDVTKLLQQVLLSYRLLFGQDKKSREVFRSLRPFARIAAEGYDQFLLQLCGRKRPLDCGIEIGERDEYDLIDDFPHLRSKLSILQLWADRRNSPAWLAFWSVLIFGSIGIFLALVQTVFQILQYVDAVKYPDKD
;
A
#
# COMPACT_ATOMS: atom_id res chain seq x y z
N MET A 1 -22.45 -18.98 -3.92
CA MET A 1 -22.88 -17.80 -3.13
C MET A 1 -23.29 -18.15 -1.70
N LEU A 2 -24.00 -19.26 -1.45
CA LEU A 2 -24.50 -19.59 -0.10
C LEU A 2 -23.37 -19.72 0.95
N VAL A 3 -22.34 -20.54 0.68
CA VAL A 3 -21.19 -20.70 1.60
C VAL A 3 -20.45 -19.38 1.83
N TRP A 4 -20.22 -18.59 0.78
CA TRP A 4 -19.57 -17.28 0.87
C TRP A 4 -20.29 -16.34 1.84
N ASN A 5 -21.62 -16.22 1.70
CA ASN A 5 -22.43 -15.38 2.58
C ASN A 5 -22.48 -15.95 3.99
N GLN A 6 -22.61 -17.27 4.15
CA GLN A 6 -22.65 -17.86 5.48
C GLN A 6 -21.32 -17.69 6.22
N THR A 7 -20.18 -17.89 5.56
CA THR A 7 -18.85 -17.63 6.17
C THR A 7 -18.76 -16.19 6.65
N ARG A 8 -19.25 -15.22 5.85
CA ARG A 8 -19.31 -13.81 6.28
C ARG A 8 -20.14 -13.65 7.55
N GLU A 9 -21.37 -14.17 7.59
CA GLU A 9 -22.24 -14.04 8.76
C GLU A 9 -21.62 -14.69 10.00
N LEU A 10 -20.99 -15.85 9.85
CA LEU A 10 -20.28 -16.54 10.93
C LEU A 10 -19.09 -15.75 11.46
N VAL A 11 -18.35 -15.04 10.60
CA VAL A 11 -17.24 -14.17 11.03
C VAL A 11 -17.75 -12.92 11.73
N LEU A 12 -18.90 -12.38 11.30
CA LEU A 12 -19.51 -11.19 11.89
C LEU A 12 -20.24 -11.49 13.22
N ALA A 13 -20.55 -12.76 13.49
CA ALA A 13 -21.17 -13.17 14.74
C ALA A 13 -20.29 -12.83 15.97
N PRO A 14 -20.88 -12.54 17.14
CA PRO A 14 -20.13 -12.13 18.34
C PRO A 14 -19.20 -13.23 18.87
N GLY A 15 -18.10 -12.84 19.52
CA GLY A 15 -17.11 -13.73 20.15
C GLY A 15 -15.87 -14.04 19.29
N PRO A 16 -14.82 -14.64 19.86
CA PRO A 16 -13.60 -14.97 19.14
C PRO A 16 -13.89 -15.94 17.99
N LYS A 17 -13.26 -15.71 16.85
CA LYS A 17 -13.43 -16.52 15.63
C LYS A 17 -12.11 -17.20 15.29
N THR A 18 -12.20 -18.48 14.99
CA THR A 18 -11.08 -19.30 14.51
C THR A 18 -11.51 -19.97 13.20
N ILE A 19 -10.55 -20.41 12.38
CA ILE A 19 -10.89 -21.15 11.16
C ILE A 19 -11.64 -22.44 11.52
N ASP A 20 -11.23 -23.10 12.60
CA ASP A 20 -11.90 -24.32 13.08
C ASP A 20 -13.33 -24.07 13.54
N SER A 21 -13.59 -22.99 14.29
CA SER A 21 -14.95 -22.69 14.76
C SER A 21 -15.89 -22.40 13.59
N ILE A 22 -15.43 -21.63 12.60
CA ILE A 22 -16.22 -21.32 11.40
C ILE A 22 -16.47 -22.59 10.58
N THR A 23 -15.45 -23.42 10.41
CA THR A 23 -15.54 -24.70 9.68
C THR A 23 -16.57 -25.63 10.33
N ASN A 24 -16.51 -25.79 11.65
CA ASN A 24 -17.45 -26.63 12.40
C ASN A 24 -18.89 -26.13 12.26
N SER A 25 -19.12 -24.81 12.38
CA SER A 25 -20.46 -24.25 12.18
C SER A 25 -20.99 -24.46 10.76
N LEU A 26 -20.15 -24.41 9.71
CA LEU A 26 -20.57 -24.70 8.35
C LEU A 26 -20.97 -26.17 8.15
N LEU A 27 -20.29 -27.09 8.86
CA LEU A 27 -20.61 -28.52 8.87
C LEU A 27 -21.94 -28.79 9.59
N GLU A 28 -22.14 -28.19 10.75
CA GLU A 28 -23.38 -28.30 11.54
C GLU A 28 -24.60 -27.78 10.77
N LEU A 29 -24.42 -26.72 9.99
CA LEU A 29 -25.47 -26.17 9.12
C LEU A 29 -25.75 -27.01 7.86
N GLY A 30 -25.01 -28.11 7.64
CA GLY A 30 -25.16 -28.99 6.49
C GLY A 30 -24.82 -28.35 5.14
N LEU A 31 -24.12 -27.20 5.16
CA LEU A 31 -23.76 -26.45 3.96
C LEU A 31 -22.59 -27.07 3.21
N VAL A 32 -21.80 -27.89 3.89
CA VAL A 32 -20.71 -28.67 3.30
C VAL A 32 -20.80 -30.10 3.80
N LEU A 33 -20.70 -31.06 2.87
CA LEU A 33 -20.70 -32.48 3.19
C LEU A 33 -19.26 -32.92 3.44
N SER A 34 -18.95 -33.29 4.68
CA SER A 34 -17.71 -34.02 4.97
C SER A 34 -17.98 -35.50 4.77
N GLN A 35 -17.42 -36.10 3.73
CA GLN A 35 -17.16 -37.55 3.78
C GLN A 35 -16.12 -37.76 4.90
N ASN A 36 -16.15 -38.87 5.64
CA ASN A 36 -15.30 -39.17 6.82
C ASN A 36 -13.77 -39.25 6.54
N ASN A 37 -13.26 -38.50 5.57
CA ASN A 37 -11.87 -38.42 5.15
C ASN A 37 -11.23 -37.15 5.74
N HIS A 38 -10.06 -37.30 6.36
CA HIS A 38 -9.24 -36.19 6.84
C HIS A 38 -8.94 -35.14 5.76
N GLY A 39 -8.83 -35.57 4.48
CA GLY A 39 -8.65 -34.64 3.36
C GLY A 39 -9.85 -33.71 3.14
N ALA A 40 -11.08 -34.21 3.30
CA ALA A 40 -12.29 -33.40 3.14
C ALA A 40 -12.38 -32.31 4.21
N ALA A 41 -12.06 -32.64 5.46
CA ALA A 41 -12.04 -31.66 6.55
C ALA A 41 -11.01 -30.54 6.30
N GLN A 42 -9.83 -30.86 5.76
CA GLN A 42 -8.83 -29.85 5.40
C GLN A 42 -9.30 -28.96 4.26
N SER A 43 -9.91 -29.51 3.21
CA SER A 43 -10.43 -28.72 2.08
C SER A 43 -11.47 -27.67 2.51
N ILE A 44 -12.25 -27.94 3.55
CA ILE A 44 -13.22 -26.97 4.09
C ILE A 44 -12.48 -25.84 4.80
N LYS A 45 -11.43 -26.15 5.57
CA LYS A 45 -10.59 -25.12 6.19
C LYS A 45 -9.91 -24.25 5.14
N ASP A 46 -9.40 -24.86 4.07
CA ASP A 46 -8.78 -24.14 2.96
C ASP A 46 -9.80 -23.24 2.25
N LEU A 47 -11.06 -23.70 2.11
CA LEU A 47 -12.15 -22.90 1.58
C LEU A 47 -12.47 -21.69 2.48
N VAL A 48 -12.60 -21.89 3.79
CA VAL A 48 -12.82 -20.79 4.76
C VAL A 48 -11.67 -19.80 4.70
N PHE A 49 -10.43 -20.29 4.72
CA PHE A 49 -9.21 -19.47 4.58
C PHE A 49 -9.23 -18.65 3.28
N SER A 50 -9.63 -19.26 2.17
CA SER A 50 -9.71 -18.59 0.87
C SER A 50 -10.77 -17.50 0.86
N ILE A 51 -11.96 -17.78 1.40
CA ILE A 51 -13.05 -16.81 1.52
C ILE A 51 -12.61 -15.63 2.40
N LEU A 52 -11.91 -15.89 3.50
CA LEU A 52 -11.34 -14.83 4.35
C LEU A 52 -10.35 -13.95 3.57
N GLY A 53 -9.43 -14.55 2.81
CA GLY A 53 -8.49 -13.81 1.98
C GLY A 53 -9.20 -12.90 0.97
N TRP A 54 -10.22 -13.42 0.27
CA TRP A 54 -10.98 -12.65 -0.71
C TRP A 54 -11.90 -11.58 -0.10
N GLN A 55 -12.51 -11.84 1.06
CA GLN A 55 -13.40 -10.89 1.73
C GLN A 55 -12.63 -9.73 2.40
N THR A 56 -11.41 -10.00 2.84
CA THR A 56 -10.56 -9.00 3.52
C THR A 56 -9.59 -8.32 2.58
N MET A 57 -9.27 -8.95 1.44
CA MET A 57 -8.17 -8.57 0.54
C MET A 57 -6.81 -8.47 1.25
N LEU A 58 -6.63 -9.03 2.45
CA LEU A 58 -5.35 -8.94 3.17
C LEU A 58 -4.28 -9.84 2.56
N PHE A 59 -4.69 -10.96 1.99
CA PHE A 59 -3.83 -11.91 1.32
C PHE A 59 -4.60 -12.57 0.17
N LYS A 60 -3.85 -13.13 -0.77
CA LYS A 60 -4.40 -13.97 -1.82
C LYS A 60 -4.04 -15.43 -1.49
N PRO A 61 -5.01 -16.35 -1.38
CA PRO A 61 -4.70 -17.76 -1.17
C PRO A 61 -3.93 -18.33 -2.38
N ASP A 62 -2.96 -19.19 -2.11
CA ASP A 62 -2.23 -19.92 -3.15
C ASP A 62 -2.83 -21.32 -3.37
N PHE A 63 -3.13 -21.64 -4.62
CA PHE A 63 -3.63 -22.95 -5.05
C PHE A 63 -2.76 -23.60 -6.12
N VAL A 64 -1.74 -22.89 -6.62
CA VAL A 64 -1.07 -23.23 -7.88
C VAL A 64 0.39 -23.61 -7.66
N SER A 65 1.05 -22.97 -6.70
CA SER A 65 2.48 -23.21 -6.47
C SER A 65 2.75 -24.62 -5.95
N ALA A 66 3.87 -25.22 -6.36
CA ALA A 66 4.28 -26.55 -5.90
C ALA A 66 4.45 -26.62 -4.37
N ASP A 67 4.90 -25.53 -3.74
CA ASP A 67 5.01 -25.39 -2.28
C ASP A 67 3.64 -25.22 -1.59
N ALA A 68 2.61 -24.80 -2.33
CA ALA A 68 1.24 -24.68 -1.80
C ALA A 68 0.55 -26.04 -1.61
N GLN A 69 1.17 -27.13 -2.09
CA GLN A 69 0.63 -28.49 -2.00
C GLN A 69 1.04 -29.23 -0.73
N VAL A 70 1.74 -28.60 0.22
CA VAL A 70 2.03 -29.22 1.52
C VAL A 70 0.69 -29.48 2.24
N PRO A 71 0.29 -30.76 2.43
CA PRO A 71 -1.02 -31.07 2.97
C PRO A 71 -1.16 -30.54 4.39
N GLY A 72 -2.30 -29.91 4.69
CA GLY A 72 -2.60 -29.40 6.02
C GLY A 72 -1.93 -28.07 6.36
N CYS A 73 -1.41 -27.34 5.38
CA CYS A 73 -0.87 -25.99 5.54
C CYS A 73 -1.75 -24.94 4.85
N PHE A 74 -1.76 -23.72 5.40
CA PHE A 74 -2.37 -22.56 4.76
C PHE A 74 -1.29 -21.77 4.02
N ASN A 75 -1.52 -21.49 2.74
CA ASN A 75 -0.54 -20.87 1.85
C ASN A 75 -1.08 -19.56 1.25
N ILE A 76 -0.28 -18.51 1.32
CA ILE A 76 -0.55 -17.24 0.65
C ILE A 76 0.32 -17.11 -0.60
N LEU A 77 -0.27 -16.63 -1.69
CA LEU A 77 0.41 -16.46 -2.95
C LEU A 77 1.49 -15.39 -2.81
N ASP A 78 2.68 -15.66 -3.31
CA ASP A 78 3.73 -14.66 -3.42
C ASP A 78 3.42 -13.66 -4.54
N GLU A 79 2.96 -12.47 -4.17
CA GLU A 79 2.67 -11.39 -5.11
C GLU A 79 3.85 -10.42 -5.27
N MET A 80 4.93 -10.63 -4.50
CA MET A 80 6.08 -9.74 -4.42
C MET A 80 7.34 -10.36 -5.02
N ASP A 81 7.20 -11.44 -5.81
CA ASP A 81 8.28 -12.16 -6.52
C ASP A 81 9.51 -12.45 -5.64
N GLY A 82 9.27 -13.03 -4.46
CA GLY A 82 10.30 -13.43 -3.49
C GLY A 82 10.74 -12.30 -2.56
N TYR A 83 10.18 -11.10 -2.68
CA TYR A 83 10.37 -10.06 -1.68
C TYR A 83 9.48 -10.33 -0.46
N HIS A 84 10.13 -10.59 0.67
CA HIS A 84 9.48 -10.78 1.96
C HIS A 84 9.69 -9.53 2.81
N GLY A 85 8.77 -8.58 2.69
CA GLY A 85 8.68 -7.41 3.57
C GLY A 85 8.07 -7.76 4.93
N GLU A 86 7.87 -6.74 5.76
CA GLU A 86 7.31 -6.87 7.11
C GLU A 86 5.91 -7.50 7.10
N THR A 87 5.13 -7.20 6.06
CA THR A 87 3.76 -7.68 5.88
C THR A 87 3.66 -9.17 5.55
N ARG A 88 4.75 -9.80 5.07
CA ARG A 88 4.81 -11.19 4.64
C ARG A 88 6.10 -11.87 5.08
N ALA A 89 6.27 -11.99 6.38
CA ALA A 89 7.39 -12.72 7.00
C ALA A 89 7.36 -14.22 6.70
N CYS A 90 6.17 -14.80 6.52
CA CYS A 90 6.00 -16.19 6.13
C CYS A 90 4.84 -16.33 5.14
N LEU A 91 5.00 -17.18 4.12
CA LEU A 91 3.94 -17.48 3.16
C LEU A 91 3.12 -18.73 3.52
N THR A 92 3.60 -19.52 4.47
CA THR A 92 3.01 -20.82 4.81
C THR A 92 2.86 -20.97 6.32
N GLN A 93 1.70 -21.44 6.78
CA GLN A 93 1.48 -21.77 8.18
C GLN A 93 0.93 -23.18 8.37
N PRO A 94 1.40 -23.94 9.38
CA PRO A 94 0.89 -25.28 9.66
C PRO A 94 -0.54 -25.21 10.20
N GLY A 95 -1.47 -25.82 9.47
CA GLY A 95 -2.90 -25.69 9.72
C GLY A 95 -3.37 -26.29 11.04
N ALA A 96 -2.75 -27.37 11.52
CA ALA A 96 -3.17 -28.07 12.74
C ALA A 96 -3.16 -27.21 14.02
N TYR A 97 -2.24 -26.25 14.10
CA TYR A 97 -2.15 -25.30 15.21
C TYR A 97 -2.70 -23.92 14.83
N ALA A 98 -2.41 -23.45 13.61
CA ALA A 98 -2.83 -22.13 13.16
C ALA A 98 -4.37 -21.98 13.11
N SER A 99 -5.10 -23.02 12.71
CA SER A 99 -6.57 -22.97 12.57
C SER A 99 -7.34 -22.74 13.88
N LYS A 100 -6.69 -23.02 15.02
CA LYS A 100 -7.26 -22.89 16.37
C LYS A 100 -7.05 -21.51 16.98
N LYS A 101 -6.16 -20.70 16.40
CA LYS A 101 -5.90 -19.34 16.85
C LYS A 101 -7.06 -18.41 16.47
N SER A 102 -7.20 -17.32 17.22
CA SER A 102 -8.10 -16.25 16.81
C SER A 102 -7.69 -15.68 15.45
N LEU A 103 -8.62 -15.11 14.67
CA LEU A 103 -8.31 -14.54 13.35
C LEU A 103 -7.13 -13.53 13.38
N PRO A 104 -7.05 -12.57 14.33
CA PRO A 104 -5.89 -11.67 14.40
C PRO A 104 -4.56 -12.41 14.60
N GLU A 105 -4.51 -13.37 15.54
CA GLU A 105 -3.30 -14.14 15.84
C GLU A 105 -2.92 -15.11 14.71
N PHE A 106 -3.92 -15.67 14.02
CA PHE A 106 -3.74 -16.49 12.85
C PHE A 106 -3.08 -15.69 11.72
N LEU A 107 -3.61 -14.49 11.42
CA LEU A 107 -3.09 -13.62 10.37
C LEU A 107 -1.70 -13.08 10.70
N LEU A 108 -1.45 -12.71 11.96
CA LEU A 108 -0.14 -12.28 12.43
C LEU A 108 0.95 -13.33 12.16
N GLY A 109 0.60 -14.62 12.14
CA GLY A 109 1.55 -15.69 11.83
C GLY A 109 2.12 -15.66 10.40
N PHE A 110 1.49 -14.93 9.47
CA PHE A 110 2.05 -14.68 8.13
C PHE A 110 2.92 -13.41 8.08
N GLY A 111 2.78 -12.50 9.05
CA GLY A 111 3.46 -11.22 9.09
C GLY A 111 2.55 -10.07 9.52
N MET A 112 3.08 -8.85 9.45
CA MET A 112 2.39 -7.62 9.88
C MET A 112 1.39 -7.10 8.84
N MET A 113 0.34 -7.87 8.55
CA MET A 113 -0.66 -7.50 7.53
C MET A 113 -1.53 -6.31 7.93
N LEU A 114 -1.79 -6.16 9.24
CA LEU A 114 -2.53 -5.06 9.83
C LEU A 114 -1.67 -4.38 10.92
N PRO A 115 -0.82 -3.42 10.53
CA PRO A 115 0.10 -2.79 11.47
C PRO A 115 -0.64 -1.86 12.44
N PRO A 116 -0.25 -1.82 13.73
CA PRO A 116 -0.70 -0.78 14.64
C PRO A 116 -0.14 0.59 14.23
N PRO A 117 -0.70 1.69 14.75
CA PRO A 117 -0.23 3.04 14.43
C PRO A 117 1.23 3.26 14.87
N ASN A 118 2.00 3.94 14.02
CA ASN A 118 3.41 4.26 14.19
C ASN A 118 4.31 3.03 14.41
N TYR A 119 3.91 1.88 13.86
CA TYR A 119 4.76 0.70 13.84
C TYR A 119 5.99 0.91 12.94
N SER A 120 7.16 0.48 13.43
CA SER A 120 8.42 0.41 12.69
C SER A 120 8.97 -1.00 12.79
N ALA A 121 9.28 -1.68 11.67
CA ALA A 121 10.06 -2.92 11.73
C ALA A 121 11.55 -2.74 11.39
N PHE A 122 12.04 -1.50 11.37
CA PHE A 122 13.45 -1.16 11.12
C PHE A 122 14.37 -1.32 12.34
N ALA A 123 14.02 -2.17 13.31
CA ALA A 123 14.81 -2.31 14.55
C ALA A 123 16.30 -2.67 14.30
N ASN A 124 16.64 -3.16 13.11
CA ASN A 124 17.98 -3.61 12.73
C ASN A 124 18.67 -2.75 11.64
N ASP A 125 18.07 -1.67 11.15
CA ASP A 125 18.66 -0.78 10.11
C ASP A 125 18.67 0.67 10.61
N ASP A 126 19.83 1.10 11.11
CA ASP A 126 20.03 2.42 11.75
C ASP A 126 19.62 3.58 10.83
N ASP A 127 19.89 3.49 9.53
CA ASP A 127 19.55 4.53 8.55
C ASP A 127 18.03 4.65 8.37
N GLN A 128 17.32 3.51 8.31
CA GLN A 128 15.86 3.49 8.21
C GLN A 128 15.20 3.90 9.51
N GLN A 129 15.74 3.48 10.65
CA GLN A 129 15.24 3.87 11.96
C GLN A 129 15.40 5.38 12.18
N LYS A 130 16.56 5.94 11.83
CA LYS A 130 16.79 7.38 11.85
C LYS A 130 15.82 8.11 10.92
N SER A 131 15.65 7.62 9.69
CA SER A 131 14.71 8.22 8.74
C SER A 131 13.26 8.15 9.24
N PHE A 132 12.86 7.08 9.89
CA PHE A 132 11.52 6.95 10.49
C PHE A 132 11.31 7.97 11.61
N VAL A 133 12.32 8.20 12.46
CA VAL A 133 12.27 9.18 13.56
C VAL A 133 12.33 10.63 13.07
N GLU A 134 13.16 10.91 12.06
CA GLU A 134 13.40 12.26 11.55
C GLU A 134 12.36 12.71 10.50
N CYS A 135 11.81 11.78 9.72
CA CYS A 135 10.79 12.07 8.71
C CYS A 135 9.44 12.32 9.41
N LYS A 136 9.18 13.60 9.69
CA LYS A 136 7.93 14.08 10.29
C LYS A 136 6.93 14.49 9.21
N THR A 137 7.40 15.23 8.22
CA THR A 137 6.55 15.79 7.17
C THR A 137 6.99 15.31 5.80
N ILE A 138 6.02 15.19 4.90
CA ILE A 138 6.26 14.92 3.48
C ILE A 138 5.42 15.85 2.61
N SER A 139 6.02 16.34 1.53
CA SER A 139 5.31 17.15 0.54
C SER A 139 5.04 16.36 -0.74
N PRO A 140 3.86 16.48 -1.37
CA PRO A 140 3.58 15.94 -2.70
C PRO A 140 4.55 16.41 -3.79
N LYS A 141 5.28 17.51 -3.56
CA LYS A 141 6.31 17.99 -4.49
C LYS A 141 7.58 17.14 -4.45
N GLU A 142 7.90 16.59 -3.28
CA GLU A 142 9.11 15.80 -3.03
C GLU A 142 8.85 14.31 -3.26
N ILE A 143 7.71 13.80 -2.77
CA ILE A 143 7.33 12.41 -2.89
C ILE A 143 6.07 12.25 -3.73
N ASN A 144 6.26 12.06 -5.02
CA ASN A 144 5.20 11.74 -5.98
C ASN A 144 5.69 10.73 -7.02
N ALA A 145 4.75 10.14 -7.76
CA ALA A 145 5.05 9.09 -8.72
C ALA A 145 5.96 9.55 -9.86
N HIS A 146 5.94 10.82 -10.23
CA HIS A 146 6.88 11.36 -11.21
C HIS A 146 8.31 11.38 -10.67
N VAL A 147 8.53 11.91 -9.47
CA VAL A 147 9.84 11.91 -8.81
C VAL A 147 10.32 10.47 -8.61
N LEU A 148 9.50 9.63 -7.98
CA LEU A 148 9.85 8.25 -7.68
C LEU A 148 10.20 7.45 -8.94
N LYS A 149 9.42 7.57 -10.02
CA LYS A 149 9.68 6.82 -11.26
C LYS A 149 10.81 7.41 -12.09
N ASN A 150 10.74 8.71 -12.39
CA ASN A 150 11.61 9.32 -13.40
C ASN A 150 12.93 9.81 -12.81
N ILE A 151 12.97 10.20 -11.54
CA ILE A 151 14.18 10.68 -10.86
C ILE A 151 14.81 9.54 -10.06
N CYS A 152 14.02 8.88 -9.21
CA CYS A 152 14.52 7.83 -8.33
C CYS A 152 14.62 6.45 -9.00
N GLY A 153 14.09 6.31 -10.23
CA GLY A 153 14.15 5.09 -11.01
C GLY A 153 13.39 3.91 -10.39
N LEU A 154 12.35 4.19 -9.60
CA LEU A 154 11.48 3.17 -9.04
C LEU A 154 10.44 2.72 -10.08
N SER A 155 10.05 1.45 -10.01
CA SER A 155 8.94 0.90 -10.77
C SER A 155 7.73 0.69 -9.86
N PHE A 156 6.53 0.74 -10.43
CA PHE A 156 5.30 0.50 -9.70
C PHE A 156 4.69 -0.82 -10.16
N ARG A 157 4.50 -1.75 -9.24
CA ARG A 157 3.82 -3.02 -9.49
C ARG A 157 2.47 -3.06 -8.79
N ARG A 158 1.47 -3.65 -9.44
CA ARG A 158 0.12 -3.78 -8.91
C ARG A 158 -0.07 -5.14 -8.25
N VAL A 159 -0.59 -5.14 -7.04
CA VAL A 159 -0.87 -6.34 -6.23
C VAL A 159 -2.35 -6.37 -5.83
N ASP A 160 -2.89 -7.56 -5.62
CA ASP A 160 -4.28 -7.76 -5.19
C ASP A 160 -4.42 -7.69 -3.66
N SER A 161 -3.34 -7.86 -2.91
CA SER A 161 -3.38 -7.77 -1.44
C SER A 161 -3.19 -6.36 -0.90
N LEU A 162 -4.10 -5.94 -0.01
CA LEU A 162 -4.09 -4.68 0.72
C LEU A 162 -2.85 -4.54 1.60
N SER A 163 -2.45 -5.61 2.29
CA SER A 163 -1.29 -5.63 3.19
C SER A 163 0.00 -5.20 2.49
N CYS A 164 0.17 -5.59 1.23
CA CYS A 164 1.34 -5.28 0.40
C CYS A 164 1.40 -3.83 -0.11
N HIS A 165 0.40 -3.00 0.20
CA HIS A 165 0.38 -1.61 -0.28
C HIS A 165 1.59 -0.82 0.26
N LEU A 166 2.31 -0.15 -0.63
CA LEU A 166 3.55 0.61 -0.41
C LEU A 166 4.76 -0.19 0.09
N GLU A 167 4.71 -1.52 0.06
CA GLU A 167 5.93 -2.31 0.22
C GLU A 167 6.94 -1.94 -0.86
N MET A 168 8.23 -1.90 -0.52
CA MET A 168 9.29 -1.52 -1.45
C MET A 168 10.44 -2.52 -1.41
N ASP A 169 10.65 -3.22 -2.53
CA ASP A 169 11.86 -3.99 -2.74
C ASP A 169 12.99 -3.05 -3.20
N LYS A 170 13.94 -2.80 -2.29
CA LYS A 170 15.16 -2.00 -2.56
C LYS A 170 15.99 -2.58 -3.71
N ARG A 171 16.00 -3.91 -3.88
CA ARG A 171 16.83 -4.61 -4.87
C ARG A 171 16.25 -4.45 -6.28
N SER A 172 14.99 -4.79 -6.48
CA SER A 172 14.32 -4.60 -7.78
C SER A 172 13.87 -3.16 -8.03
N LYS A 173 13.97 -2.28 -7.02
CA LYS A 173 13.50 -0.88 -7.07
C LYS A 173 12.01 -0.83 -7.40
N THR A 174 11.23 -1.72 -6.78
CA THR A 174 9.80 -1.88 -7.07
C THR A 174 8.97 -1.49 -5.86
N VAL A 175 7.99 -0.63 -6.07
CA VAL A 175 6.96 -0.29 -5.08
C VAL A 175 5.68 -1.03 -5.43
N PHE A 176 5.14 -1.79 -4.48
CA PHE A 176 3.91 -2.56 -4.65
C PHE A 176 2.69 -1.71 -4.26
N LEU A 177 1.68 -1.70 -5.13
CA LEU A 177 0.48 -0.86 -4.97
C LEU A 177 -0.79 -1.71 -5.08
N TYR A 178 -1.54 -1.77 -3.98
CA TYR A 178 -2.85 -2.43 -3.93
C TYR A 178 -3.82 -1.92 -4.99
N ARG A 179 -4.38 -2.81 -5.81
CA ARG A 179 -5.07 -2.46 -7.05
C ARG A 179 -6.50 -1.90 -6.87
N TYR A 180 -7.18 -2.17 -5.76
CA TYR A 180 -8.64 -1.95 -5.65
C TYR A 180 -9.07 -0.92 -4.59
N PRO A 181 -8.76 0.38 -4.71
CA PRO A 181 -9.19 1.40 -3.75
C PRO A 181 -10.72 1.54 -3.62
N SER A 182 -11.52 1.08 -4.58
CA SER A 182 -12.98 1.00 -4.44
C SER A 182 -13.42 0.13 -3.27
N PHE A 183 -12.64 -0.90 -2.93
CA PHE A 183 -12.83 -1.73 -1.74
C PHE A 183 -12.74 -0.89 -0.46
N CYS A 184 -11.74 -0.01 -0.36
CA CYS A 184 -11.59 0.89 0.79
C CYS A 184 -12.80 1.82 0.90
N VAL A 185 -13.23 2.42 -0.21
CA VAL A 185 -14.42 3.30 -0.24
C VAL A 185 -15.69 2.57 0.20
N TYR A 186 -15.90 1.36 -0.32
CA TYR A 186 -17.07 0.54 0.02
C TYR A 186 -17.17 0.33 1.54
N HIS A 187 -16.07 -0.07 2.17
CA HIS A 187 -16.06 -0.31 3.62
C HIS A 187 -16.19 0.97 4.45
N LEU A 188 -15.56 2.06 4.04
CA LEU A 188 -15.65 3.34 4.74
C LEU A 188 -17.07 3.94 4.71
N ARG A 189 -17.74 3.90 3.55
CA ARG A 189 -19.13 4.37 3.42
C ARG A 189 -20.10 3.58 4.29
N HIS A 190 -19.92 2.27 4.33
CA HIS A 190 -20.81 1.38 5.07
C HIS A 190 -20.74 1.64 6.59
N GLN A 191 -19.62 2.17 7.08
CA GLN A 191 -19.47 2.61 8.47
C GLN A 191 -20.10 3.97 8.76
N GLN A 192 -20.06 4.89 7.79
CA GLN A 192 -20.60 6.25 7.95
C GLN A 192 -22.12 6.36 7.72
N ALA A 193 -22.75 5.31 7.17
CA ALA A 193 -24.18 5.29 6.90
C ALA A 193 -25.01 5.47 8.19
N PRO A 194 -26.03 6.36 8.21
CA PRO A 194 -26.87 6.58 9.39
C PRO A 194 -27.50 5.28 9.91
N ARG A 195 -27.57 5.13 11.23
CA ARG A 195 -28.35 4.06 11.86
C ARG A 195 -29.83 4.24 11.50
N GLU A 196 -30.46 3.20 10.97
CA GLU A 196 -31.90 3.22 10.74
C GLU A 196 -32.63 3.32 12.09
N LYS A 197 -33.67 4.14 12.14
CA LYS A 197 -34.51 4.37 13.34
C LYS A 197 -35.28 3.07 13.65
N GLY A 198 -34.69 2.14 14.39
CA GLY A 198 -35.33 0.89 14.77
C GLY A 198 -34.49 -0.03 15.67
N GLU A 199 -33.17 0.12 15.71
CA GLU A 199 -32.30 -0.67 16.59
C GLU A 199 -32.43 -0.17 18.04
N SER A 200 -32.96 -1.04 18.90
CA SER A 200 -33.29 -0.76 20.29
C SER A 200 -32.07 -0.32 21.11
N LYS A 201 -32.26 0.75 21.88
CA LYS A 201 -31.31 1.42 22.80
C LYS A 201 -30.73 0.58 23.96
N LEU A 202 -30.84 -0.75 23.96
CA LEU A 202 -30.46 -1.60 25.10
C LEU A 202 -29.08 -2.29 24.96
N GLU A 203 -28.27 -1.94 23.96
CA GLU A 203 -26.85 -2.32 23.92
C GLU A 203 -25.98 -1.07 24.12
N SER A 204 -25.95 -0.59 25.36
CA SER A 204 -25.06 0.48 25.81
C SER A 204 -23.64 -0.04 26.05
N ASN A 205 -22.66 0.66 25.45
CA ASN A 205 -21.22 0.74 25.77
C ASN A 205 -20.20 0.15 24.78
N THR A 206 -20.62 -0.46 23.67
CA THR A 206 -19.69 -0.78 22.57
C THR A 206 -20.18 -0.07 21.32
N SER A 207 -19.34 0.78 20.74
CA SER A 207 -19.58 1.46 19.46
C SER A 207 -19.77 0.43 18.35
N SER A 208 -20.99 -0.10 18.21
CA SER A 208 -21.35 -1.07 17.17
C SER A 208 -21.47 -0.35 15.82
N SER A 209 -20.32 0.09 15.31
CA SER A 209 -20.09 0.42 13.91
C SER A 209 -20.41 -0.82 13.09
N ARG A 210 -21.02 -0.66 11.91
CA ARG A 210 -21.30 -1.80 11.01
C ARG A 210 -19.99 -2.48 10.64
N LYS A 211 -19.65 -3.56 11.35
CA LYS A 211 -18.38 -4.29 11.20
C LYS A 211 -18.40 -5.06 9.89
N CYS A 212 -17.31 -5.03 9.14
CA CYS A 212 -17.09 -5.97 8.04
C CYS A 212 -16.09 -7.05 8.46
N VAL A 213 -15.92 -8.07 7.61
CA VAL A 213 -15.01 -9.20 7.86
C VAL A 213 -13.58 -8.73 8.13
N LEU A 214 -13.14 -7.65 7.46
CA LEU A 214 -11.83 -7.04 7.69
C LEU A 214 -11.69 -6.48 9.12
N HIS A 215 -12.73 -5.82 9.66
CA HIS A 215 -12.72 -5.33 11.04
C HIS A 215 -12.70 -6.47 12.06
N CYS A 216 -13.29 -7.62 11.75
CA CYS A 216 -13.20 -8.82 12.61
C CYS A 216 -11.82 -9.49 12.60
N CYS A 217 -10.93 -9.09 11.69
CA CYS A 217 -9.54 -9.53 11.66
C CYS A 217 -8.61 -8.65 12.52
N ALA A 218 -9.13 -7.58 13.10
CA ALA A 218 -8.45 -6.73 14.06
C ALA A 218 -8.85 -7.08 15.51
N PHE A 219 -8.09 -6.59 16.48
CA PHE A 219 -8.50 -6.72 17.87
C PHE A 219 -9.65 -5.77 18.20
N GLU A 220 -10.56 -6.19 19.09
CA GLU A 220 -11.66 -5.34 19.55
C GLU A 220 -11.16 -4.14 20.35
N THR A 221 -10.07 -4.34 21.09
CA THR A 221 -9.40 -3.33 21.90
C THR A 221 -7.89 -3.47 21.74
N ARG A 222 -7.14 -2.43 22.13
CA ARG A 222 -5.67 -2.47 22.08
C ARG A 222 -5.13 -3.65 22.86
N SER A 223 -4.43 -4.52 22.15
CA SER A 223 -3.72 -5.67 22.70
C SER A 223 -2.26 -5.31 23.00
N SER A 224 -1.59 -6.10 23.83
CA SER A 224 -0.13 -6.04 23.99
C SER A 224 0.62 -6.53 22.75
N VAL A 225 -0.06 -7.29 21.89
CA VAL A 225 0.47 -7.77 20.62
C VAL A 225 0.45 -6.63 19.60
N PRO A 226 1.54 -6.41 18.83
CA PRO A 226 1.60 -5.36 17.82
C PRO A 226 0.68 -5.69 16.63
N TRP A 227 -0.59 -5.32 16.74
CA TRP A 227 -1.61 -5.52 15.71
C TRP A 227 -2.65 -4.42 15.82
N ALA A 228 -3.26 -4.05 14.69
CA ALA A 228 -4.29 -3.02 14.64
C ALA A 228 -5.57 -3.41 15.42
N ASP A 229 -6.22 -2.40 15.97
CA ASP A 229 -7.61 -2.49 16.43
C ASP A 229 -8.61 -2.15 15.29
N GLN A 230 -9.91 -2.19 15.61
CA GLN A 230 -10.96 -1.93 14.61
C GLN A 230 -10.94 -0.49 14.07
N GLU A 231 -10.55 0.49 14.88
CA GLU A 231 -10.45 1.88 14.45
C GLU A 231 -9.24 2.08 13.52
N ASP A 232 -8.14 1.43 13.86
CA ASP A 232 -6.91 1.38 13.08
C ASP A 232 -7.15 0.83 11.67
N VAL A 233 -7.97 -0.22 11.51
CA VAL A 233 -8.37 -0.71 10.18
C VAL A 233 -9.04 0.39 9.35
N THR A 234 -9.98 1.13 9.94
CA THR A 234 -10.66 2.24 9.25
C THR A 234 -9.67 3.33 8.85
N LYS A 235 -8.75 3.69 9.73
CA LYS A 235 -7.67 4.67 9.45
C LYS A 235 -6.73 4.18 8.36
N LEU A 236 -6.37 2.89 8.34
CA LEU A 236 -5.54 2.30 7.29
C LEU A 236 -6.23 2.39 5.92
N LEU A 237 -7.53 2.08 5.83
CA LEU A 237 -8.28 2.22 4.57
C LEU A 237 -8.31 3.66 4.06
N GLN A 238 -8.46 4.65 4.95
CA GLN A 238 -8.37 6.07 4.60
C GLN A 238 -6.96 6.45 4.11
N GLN A 239 -5.92 5.97 4.80
CA GLN A 239 -4.53 6.20 4.42
C GLN A 239 -4.18 5.61 3.05
N VAL A 240 -4.71 4.44 2.70
CA VAL A 240 -4.53 3.85 1.37
C VAL A 240 -5.15 4.73 0.28
N LEU A 241 -6.29 5.38 0.55
CA LEU A 241 -6.87 6.34 -0.39
C LEU A 241 -6.03 7.63 -0.48
N LEU A 242 -5.56 8.12 0.66
CA LEU A 242 -4.76 9.34 0.74
C LEU A 242 -3.38 9.18 0.08
N SER A 243 -2.75 8.02 0.24
CA SER A 243 -1.45 7.71 -0.39
C SER A 243 -1.53 7.74 -1.91
N TYR A 244 -2.65 7.32 -2.50
CA TYR A 244 -2.89 7.46 -3.93
C TYR A 244 -3.01 8.91 -4.38
N ARG A 245 -3.63 9.77 -3.56
CA ARG A 245 -3.71 11.22 -3.83
C ARG A 245 -2.33 11.88 -3.74
N LEU A 246 -1.57 11.56 -2.70
CA LEU A 246 -0.18 11.97 -2.51
C LEU A 246 0.69 11.58 -3.71
N LEU A 247 0.69 10.28 -4.08
CA LEU A 247 1.59 9.76 -5.11
C LEU A 247 1.18 10.17 -6.53
N PHE A 248 -0.10 10.16 -6.86
CA PHE A 248 -0.54 10.34 -8.26
C PHE A 248 -1.48 11.53 -8.44
N GLY A 249 -2.37 11.76 -7.49
CA GLY A 249 -3.52 12.64 -7.64
C GLY A 249 -3.20 14.13 -7.70
N GLN A 250 -2.27 14.60 -6.86
CA GLN A 250 -2.03 16.02 -6.65
C GLN A 250 -1.16 16.66 -7.75
N ASP A 251 -0.12 15.97 -8.23
CA ASP A 251 0.81 16.49 -9.25
C ASP A 251 0.42 16.12 -10.70
N LYS A 252 0.56 17.08 -11.63
CA LYS A 252 0.19 16.87 -13.05
C LYS A 252 1.05 15.80 -13.73
N LYS A 253 2.36 15.83 -13.52
CA LYS A 253 3.28 14.87 -14.16
C LYS A 253 3.06 13.46 -13.60
N SER A 254 2.72 13.37 -12.33
CA SER A 254 2.38 12.10 -11.67
C SER A 254 1.10 11.48 -12.21
N ARG A 255 0.09 12.29 -12.56
CA ARG A 255 -1.11 11.82 -13.29
C ARG A 255 -0.77 11.29 -14.68
N GLU A 256 0.19 11.89 -15.38
CA GLU A 256 0.67 11.39 -16.68
C GLU A 256 1.42 10.07 -16.52
N VAL A 257 2.26 9.94 -15.49
CA VAL A 257 2.90 8.68 -15.10
C VAL A 257 1.84 7.61 -14.84
N PHE A 258 0.80 7.90 -14.06
CA PHE A 258 -0.28 6.96 -13.81
C PHE A 258 -0.92 6.42 -15.11
N ARG A 259 -1.23 7.29 -16.07
CA ARG A 259 -1.80 6.88 -17.37
C ARG A 259 -0.84 5.99 -18.16
N SER A 260 0.47 6.24 -18.08
CA SER A 260 1.49 5.41 -18.73
C SER A 260 1.62 4.00 -18.14
N LEU A 261 1.29 3.82 -16.85
CA LEU A 261 1.46 2.54 -16.15
C LEU A 261 0.44 1.47 -16.55
N ARG A 262 -0.65 1.85 -17.24
CA ARG A 262 -1.74 0.95 -17.66
C ARG A 262 -2.13 -0.06 -16.56
N PRO A 263 -2.68 0.41 -15.42
CA PRO A 263 -2.83 -0.39 -14.19
C PRO A 263 -3.63 -1.69 -14.34
N PHE A 264 -4.39 -1.85 -15.42
CA PHE A 264 -5.26 -3.00 -15.68
C PHE A 264 -4.94 -3.75 -16.99
N ALA A 265 -3.75 -3.57 -17.58
CA ALA A 265 -3.43 -4.10 -18.93
C ALA A 265 -3.58 -5.63 -19.12
N ARG A 266 -3.69 -6.42 -18.05
CA ARG A 266 -3.82 -7.89 -18.07
C ARG A 266 -5.14 -8.39 -17.47
N ILE A 267 -6.10 -7.50 -17.27
CA ILE A 267 -7.38 -7.79 -16.61
C ILE A 267 -8.49 -7.54 -17.64
N ALA A 268 -9.56 -8.31 -17.55
CA ALA A 268 -10.76 -8.04 -18.32
C ALA A 268 -11.43 -6.73 -17.83
N ALA A 269 -12.20 -6.06 -18.69
CA ALA A 269 -12.77 -4.76 -18.37
C ALA A 269 -13.69 -4.78 -17.13
N GLU A 270 -14.30 -5.92 -16.84
CA GLU A 270 -15.17 -6.15 -15.67
C GLU A 270 -14.39 -6.11 -14.35
N GLY A 271 -13.09 -6.42 -14.38
CA GLY A 271 -12.21 -6.38 -13.21
C GLY A 271 -11.55 -5.02 -12.98
N TYR A 272 -11.91 -3.99 -13.76
CA TYR A 272 -11.30 -2.66 -13.64
C TYR A 272 -11.87 -1.91 -12.46
N ASP A 273 -11.00 -1.48 -11.55
CA ASP A 273 -11.37 -0.52 -10.53
C ASP A 273 -11.47 0.88 -11.18
N GLN A 274 -12.69 1.25 -11.57
CA GLN A 274 -12.98 2.56 -12.16
C GLN A 274 -12.68 3.71 -11.19
N PHE A 275 -12.77 3.46 -9.88
CA PHE A 275 -12.49 4.46 -8.87
C PHE A 275 -10.99 4.77 -8.81
N LEU A 276 -10.09 3.79 -9.00
CA LEU A 276 -8.65 4.04 -9.09
C LEU A 276 -8.30 5.04 -10.20
N LEU A 277 -8.94 4.91 -11.37
CA LEU A 277 -8.73 5.83 -12.50
C LEU A 277 -9.16 7.26 -12.14
N GLN A 278 -10.23 7.42 -11.37
CA GLN A 278 -10.71 8.71 -10.92
C GLN A 278 -9.80 9.30 -9.84
N LEU A 279 -9.41 8.48 -8.86
CA LEU A 279 -8.56 8.84 -7.73
C LEU A 279 -7.18 9.31 -8.19
N CYS A 280 -6.58 8.64 -9.17
CA CYS A 280 -5.22 8.96 -9.63
C CYS A 280 -5.20 9.81 -10.91
N GLY A 281 -6.23 9.76 -11.75
CA GLY A 281 -6.22 10.36 -13.09
C GLY A 281 -6.74 11.79 -13.15
N ARG A 282 -7.44 12.26 -12.10
CA ARG A 282 -8.09 13.58 -12.06
C ARG A 282 -7.48 14.49 -10.99
N LYS A 283 -7.51 15.80 -11.25
CA LYS A 283 -7.04 16.81 -10.29
C LYS A 283 -7.92 16.85 -9.04
N ARG A 284 -9.24 16.77 -9.20
CA ARG A 284 -10.20 16.60 -8.11
C ARG A 284 -10.87 15.23 -8.27
N PRO A 285 -10.85 14.37 -7.25
CA PRO A 285 -11.61 13.12 -7.29
C PRO A 285 -13.10 13.45 -7.35
N LEU A 286 -13.91 12.53 -7.89
CA LEU A 286 -15.36 12.66 -7.78
C LEU A 286 -15.76 12.53 -6.31
N ASP A 287 -16.82 13.22 -5.92
CA ASP A 287 -17.36 13.08 -4.58
C ASP A 287 -17.77 11.63 -4.36
N CYS A 288 -17.04 10.98 -3.48
CA CYS A 288 -17.29 9.60 -3.08
C CYS A 288 -17.88 9.54 -1.68
N GLY A 289 -18.40 10.63 -1.12
CA GLY A 289 -18.95 10.66 0.23
C GLY A 289 -17.92 10.36 1.32
N ILE A 290 -16.63 10.41 0.97
CA ILE A 290 -15.50 10.28 1.88
C ILE A 290 -14.62 11.49 1.63
N GLU A 291 -14.42 12.29 2.67
CA GLU A 291 -13.51 13.43 2.60
C GLU A 291 -12.07 12.91 2.59
N ILE A 292 -11.36 13.14 1.48
CA ILE A 292 -9.93 12.89 1.38
C ILE A 292 -9.24 14.24 1.57
N GLY A 293 -8.70 14.46 2.78
CA GLY A 293 -8.05 15.71 3.18
C GLY A 293 -6.70 15.90 2.47
N GLU A 294 -6.73 16.43 1.25
CA GLU A 294 -5.52 16.77 0.52
C GLU A 294 -4.80 17.96 1.16
N ARG A 295 -3.50 17.79 1.40
CA ARG A 295 -2.63 18.83 1.98
C ARG A 295 -1.42 19.10 1.07
N ASP A 296 -0.83 20.28 1.24
CA ASP A 296 0.45 20.65 0.62
C ASP A 296 1.64 20.00 1.34
N GLU A 297 1.47 19.70 2.63
CA GLU A 297 2.38 18.96 3.49
C GLU A 297 1.54 18.05 4.39
N TYR A 298 1.97 16.80 4.52
CA TYR A 298 1.35 15.81 5.39
C TYR A 298 2.24 15.54 6.59
N ASP A 299 1.66 15.44 7.77
CA ASP A 299 2.33 14.92 8.96
C ASP A 299 2.21 13.38 8.94
N LEU A 300 3.33 12.67 8.91
CA LEU A 300 3.31 11.21 8.84
C LEU A 300 2.75 10.55 10.08
N ILE A 301 2.84 11.20 11.25
CA ILE A 301 2.31 10.66 12.51
C ILE A 301 0.79 10.72 12.52
N ASP A 302 0.23 11.83 12.04
CA ASP A 302 -1.20 12.11 12.10
C ASP A 302 -1.94 11.64 10.84
N ASP A 303 -1.41 11.96 9.65
CA ASP A 303 -2.06 11.65 8.38
C ASP A 303 -1.77 10.22 7.90
N PHE A 304 -0.62 9.63 8.26
CA PHE A 304 -0.20 8.29 7.82
C PHE A 304 0.33 7.34 8.91
N PRO A 305 -0.28 7.23 10.10
CA PRO A 305 0.31 6.44 11.19
C PRO A 305 0.60 4.98 10.83
N HIS A 306 -0.17 4.36 9.93
CA HIS A 306 -0.05 2.93 9.60
C HIS A 306 0.82 2.68 8.37
N LEU A 307 0.94 3.68 7.50
CA LEU A 307 1.80 3.66 6.31
C LEU A 307 3.12 4.43 6.51
N ARG A 308 3.34 5.00 7.70
CA ARG A 308 4.50 5.83 8.03
C ARG A 308 5.81 5.14 7.71
N SER A 309 6.02 3.92 8.21
CA SER A 309 7.26 3.16 7.95
C SER A 309 7.56 3.07 6.46
N LYS A 310 6.56 2.67 5.68
CA LYS A 310 6.66 2.51 4.22
C LYS A 310 6.92 3.84 3.49
N LEU A 311 6.25 4.92 3.89
CA LEU A 311 6.46 6.25 3.32
C LEU A 311 7.82 6.84 3.69
N SER A 312 8.31 6.63 4.91
CA SER A 312 9.65 7.05 5.33
C SER A 312 10.74 6.37 4.50
N ILE A 313 10.58 5.09 4.13
CA ILE A 313 11.51 4.42 3.21
C ILE A 313 11.51 5.12 1.84
N LEU A 314 10.33 5.41 1.30
CA LEU A 314 10.21 6.07 -0.01
C LEU A 314 10.84 7.46 0.01
N GLN A 315 10.66 8.21 1.09
CA GLN A 315 11.30 9.52 1.28
C GLN A 315 12.83 9.38 1.37
N LEU A 316 13.34 8.46 2.17
CA LEU A 316 14.78 8.18 2.26
C LEU A 316 15.37 7.83 0.88
N TRP A 317 14.63 7.04 0.07
CA TRP A 317 15.04 6.69 -1.28
C TRP A 317 15.05 7.89 -2.22
N ALA A 318 14.03 8.76 -2.11
CA ALA A 318 13.96 10.00 -2.86
C ALA A 318 15.13 10.93 -2.50
N ASP A 319 15.41 11.10 -1.22
CA ASP A 319 16.45 12.00 -0.71
C ASP A 319 17.86 11.54 -1.11
N ARG A 320 18.20 10.25 -0.93
CA ARG A 320 19.49 9.68 -1.38
C ARG A 320 19.77 9.91 -2.86
N ARG A 321 18.74 9.89 -3.70
CA ARG A 321 18.84 10.14 -5.16
C ARG A 321 18.84 11.63 -5.50
N ASN A 322 18.16 12.46 -4.72
CA ASN A 322 18.15 13.92 -4.88
C ASN A 322 19.42 14.60 -4.30
N SER A 323 20.37 13.79 -3.84
CA SER A 323 21.66 14.16 -3.24
C SER A 323 22.50 15.16 -4.09
N PRO A 324 23.40 15.95 -3.45
CA PRO A 324 24.28 16.96 -4.04
C PRO A 324 24.98 16.64 -5.37
N ALA A 325 25.13 15.37 -5.77
CA ALA A 325 25.64 15.01 -7.09
C ALA A 325 24.76 15.54 -8.24
N TRP A 326 23.42 15.57 -8.05
CA TRP A 326 22.49 16.14 -9.02
C TRP A 326 22.67 17.67 -9.14
N LEU A 327 22.79 18.36 -8.00
CA LEU A 327 23.06 19.80 -7.97
C LEU A 327 24.45 20.13 -8.51
N ALA A 328 25.47 19.33 -8.19
CA ALA A 328 26.82 19.47 -8.72
C ALA A 328 26.84 19.28 -10.25
N PHE A 329 26.09 18.31 -10.78
CA PHE A 329 25.95 18.11 -12.22
C PHE A 329 25.36 19.34 -12.91
N TRP A 330 24.24 19.87 -12.41
CA TRP A 330 23.63 21.08 -12.99
C TRP A 330 24.49 22.33 -12.81
N SER A 331 25.19 22.44 -11.69
CA SER A 331 26.14 23.52 -11.43
C SER A 331 27.27 23.50 -12.47
N VAL A 332 27.91 22.35 -12.68
CA VAL A 332 28.96 22.18 -13.70
C VAL A 332 28.43 22.46 -15.11
N LEU A 333 27.21 22.01 -15.43
CA LEU A 333 26.60 22.23 -16.74
C LEU A 333 26.34 23.71 -17.02
N ILE A 334 25.83 24.45 -16.02
CA ILE A 334 25.55 25.88 -16.13
C ILE A 334 26.85 26.68 -16.18
N PHE A 335 27.76 26.49 -15.21
CA PHE A 335 29.02 27.23 -15.16
C PHE A 335 29.93 26.89 -16.35
N GLY A 336 29.97 25.63 -16.77
CA GLY A 336 30.69 25.20 -17.97
C GLY A 336 30.14 25.84 -19.25
N SER A 337 28.81 25.86 -19.41
CA SER A 337 28.18 26.50 -20.58
C SER A 337 28.43 28.01 -20.62
N ILE A 338 28.37 28.70 -19.48
CA ILE A 338 28.66 30.14 -19.40
C ILE A 338 30.14 30.39 -19.73
N GLY A 339 31.06 29.57 -19.22
CA GLY A 339 32.49 29.69 -19.52
C GLY A 339 32.81 29.55 -21.01
N ILE A 340 32.23 28.55 -21.68
CA ILE A 340 32.40 28.34 -23.13
C ILE A 340 31.84 29.54 -23.92
N PHE A 341 30.66 30.03 -23.52
CA PHE A 341 30.04 31.19 -24.17
C PHE A 341 30.90 32.45 -24.06
N LEU A 342 31.42 32.73 -22.85
CA LEU A 342 32.30 33.88 -22.63
C LEU A 342 33.62 33.77 -23.40
N ALA A 343 34.21 32.58 -23.48
CA ALA A 343 35.43 32.33 -24.26
C ALA A 343 35.20 32.59 -25.76
N LEU A 344 34.05 32.18 -26.30
CA LEU A 344 33.64 32.47 -27.66
C LEU A 344 33.53 33.98 -27.91
N VAL A 345 32.86 34.71 -27.01
CA VAL A 345 32.73 36.17 -27.10
C VAL A 345 34.11 36.86 -27.04
N GLN A 346 34.98 36.44 -26.13
CA GLN A 346 36.35 36.97 -26.04
C GLN A 346 37.14 36.74 -27.33
N THR A 347 37.02 35.56 -27.93
CA THR A 347 37.72 35.22 -29.16
C THR A 347 37.24 36.09 -30.33
N VAL A 348 35.93 36.34 -30.42
CA VAL A 348 35.35 37.26 -31.42
C VAL A 348 35.90 38.68 -31.23
N PHE A 349 35.93 39.19 -30.00
CA PHE A 349 36.50 40.53 -29.74
C PHE A 349 37.98 40.62 -30.11
N GLN A 350 38.79 39.60 -29.81
CA GLN A 350 40.21 39.56 -30.18
C GLN A 350 40.39 39.57 -31.71
N ILE A 351 39.57 38.81 -32.44
CA ILE A 351 39.61 38.82 -33.92
C ILE A 351 39.25 40.21 -34.46
N LEU A 352 38.22 40.86 -33.92
CA LEU A 352 37.81 42.19 -34.35
C LEU A 352 38.93 43.23 -34.09
N GLN A 353 39.54 43.21 -32.90
CA GLN A 353 40.67 44.08 -32.58
C GLN A 353 41.87 43.85 -33.49
N TYR A 354 42.17 42.58 -33.81
CA TYR A 354 43.24 42.25 -34.74
C TYR A 354 42.95 42.77 -36.15
N VAL A 355 41.71 42.61 -36.64
CA VAL A 355 41.31 43.11 -37.95
C VAL A 355 41.40 44.63 -38.00
N ASP A 356 40.93 45.35 -36.98
CA ASP A 356 41.02 46.82 -36.93
C ASP A 356 42.48 47.30 -36.87
N ALA A 357 43.33 46.64 -36.09
CA ALA A 357 44.76 46.95 -36.01
C ALA A 357 45.49 46.73 -37.35
N VAL A 358 45.16 45.67 -38.09
CA VAL A 358 45.72 45.40 -39.42
C VAL A 358 45.19 46.38 -40.47
N LYS A 359 43.93 46.84 -40.33
CA LYS A 359 43.27 47.71 -41.31
C LYS A 359 43.63 49.20 -41.14
N TYR A 360 44.06 49.59 -39.94
CA TYR A 360 44.50 50.95 -39.62
C TYR A 360 45.85 50.95 -38.90
N PRO A 361 46.95 50.58 -39.58
CA PRO A 361 48.27 50.47 -38.95
C PRO A 361 48.90 51.81 -38.56
N ASP A 362 48.47 52.93 -39.15
CA ASP A 362 49.01 54.27 -38.87
C ASP A 362 47.89 55.27 -38.56
N LYS A 363 47.69 55.52 -37.26
CA LYS A 363 47.16 56.78 -36.72
C LYS A 363 47.89 57.06 -35.39
N ASP A 364 49.18 57.37 -35.51
CA ASP A 364 49.86 58.24 -34.54
C ASP A 364 49.63 59.71 -34.92
#